data_AF-A0A8R1TKQ1-F1
#
_entry.id   AF-A0A8R1TKQ1-F1
#
_cell.length_a   1.000
_cell.length_b   1.000
_cell.length_c   1.000
_cell.angle_alpha   90.00
_cell.angle_beta   90.00
_cell.angle_gamma   90.00
#
_symmetry.space_group_name_H-M   'P 1'
#
loop_
_entity.id
_entity.type
_entity.pdbx_description
1 polymer ?
#
loop_
_entity_poly.entity_id
_entity_poly.type
_entity_poly.pdbx_seq_one_letter_code
_entity_poly.pdbx_strand_id
1 'polypeptide(L)'
;MTVQCPQAFTWECEELSCCESYHFRVILLFISIGIFSIALLVAAIWLTFEFRSSYRRKRLREMEQARNEFEMQNFEETKYLRRMSQNKFV
;
A
#
# COMPACT_ATOMS: atom_id res chain seq x y z
N MET A 1 17.43 -43.09 29.81
CA MET A 1 17.36 -41.87 28.97
C MET A 1 15.93 -41.39 29.00
N THR A 2 15.60 -40.49 29.94
CA THR A 2 14.26 -39.90 30.04
C THR A 2 14.19 -38.74 29.06
N VAL A 3 13.62 -38.98 27.88
CA VAL A 3 13.35 -37.91 26.90
C VAL A 3 12.23 -37.08 27.48
N GLN A 4 12.58 -35.97 28.13
CA GLN A 4 11.60 -35.05 28.71
C GLN A 4 11.00 -34.22 27.58
N CYS A 5 9.68 -34.24 27.46
CA CYS A 5 8.97 -33.25 26.68
C CYS A 5 9.29 -31.84 27.20
N PRO A 6 9.47 -30.84 26.32
CA PRO A 6 9.64 -29.47 26.77
C PRO A 6 8.38 -29.06 27.55
N GLN A 7 8.55 -28.96 28.86
CA GLN A 7 7.51 -28.78 29.89
C GLN A 7 6.68 -27.50 29.70
N ALA A 8 7.13 -26.61 28.81
CA ALA A 8 6.47 -25.34 28.53
C ALA A 8 5.10 -25.48 27.84
N PHE A 9 4.78 -26.62 27.22
CA PHE A 9 3.55 -26.75 26.41
C PHE A 9 2.68 -27.98 26.68
N THR A 10 3.11 -28.95 27.50
CA THR A 10 2.39 -30.21 27.71
C THR A 10 2.11 -30.44 29.19
N TRP A 11 1.20 -29.67 29.79
CA TRP A 11 0.74 -29.96 31.16
C TRP A 11 -0.25 -31.14 31.23
N GLU A 12 -0.76 -31.62 30.08
CA GLU A 12 -1.78 -32.69 30.00
C GLU A 12 -1.33 -34.00 29.32
N CYS A 13 -0.10 -34.11 28.81
CA CYS A 13 0.31 -35.32 28.07
C CYS A 13 1.46 -36.09 28.73
N GLU A 14 1.16 -37.31 29.20
CA GLU A 14 2.12 -38.28 29.73
C GLU A 14 2.84 -39.10 28.64
N GLU A 15 2.27 -39.20 27.43
CA GLU A 15 2.79 -40.05 26.35
C GLU A 15 3.62 -39.27 25.31
N LEU A 16 4.77 -39.85 24.90
CA LEU A 16 5.70 -39.26 23.93
C LEU A 16 5.04 -38.94 22.57
N SER A 17 4.15 -39.83 22.12
CA SER A 17 3.40 -39.72 20.85
C SER A 17 2.48 -38.49 20.84
N CYS A 18 1.85 -38.17 21.97
CA CYS A 18 1.05 -36.97 22.11
C CYS A 18 1.91 -35.72 21.94
N CYS A 19 3.01 -35.65 22.69
CA CYS A 19 3.92 -34.50 22.70
C CYS A 19 4.51 -34.19 21.31
N GLU A 20 4.92 -35.21 20.55
CA GLU A 20 5.41 -35.05 19.18
C GLU A 20 4.31 -34.51 18.25
N SER A 21 3.07 -35.01 18.38
CA SER A 21 1.92 -34.55 17.59
C SER A 21 1.54 -33.09 17.89
N TYR A 22 1.52 -32.70 19.17
CA TYR A 22 1.25 -31.31 19.57
C TYR A 22 2.35 -30.35 19.11
N HIS A 23 3.62 -30.73 19.27
CA HIS A 23 4.75 -29.92 18.82
C HIS A 23 4.69 -29.68 17.30
N PHE A 24 4.40 -30.74 16.53
CA PHE A 24 4.22 -30.63 15.09
C PHE A 24 3.05 -29.70 14.73
N ARG A 25 1.90 -29.82 15.43
CA ARG A 25 0.74 -28.94 15.22
C ARG A 25 1.06 -27.48 15.50
N VAL A 26 1.78 -27.19 16.60
CA VAL A 26 2.18 -25.83 16.96
C VAL A 26 3.16 -25.26 15.93
N ILE A 27 4.13 -26.04 15.48
CA ILE A 27 5.05 -25.63 14.40
C ILE A 27 4.27 -25.29 13.12
N LEU A 28 3.34 -26.15 12.71
CA LEU A 28 2.50 -25.89 11.53
C LEU A 28 1.68 -24.60 11.68
N LEU A 29 1.13 -24.34 12.87
CA LEU A 29 0.42 -23.09 13.16
C LEU A 29 1.37 -21.88 13.01
N PHE A 30 2.56 -21.92 13.61
CA PHE A 30 3.54 -20.85 13.46
C PHE A 30 3.97 -20.62 12.01
N ILE A 31 4.19 -21.70 11.25
CA ILE A 31 4.52 -21.61 9.81
C ILE A 31 3.36 -20.96 9.05
N SER A 32 2.12 -21.37 9.30
CA SER A 32 0.94 -20.81 8.63
C SER A 32 0.76 -19.32 8.92
N ILE A 33 0.94 -18.89 10.18
CA ILE A 33 0.89 -17.50 10.60
C ILE A 33 2.06 -16.71 9.97
N GLY A 34 3.25 -17.32 9.91
CA GLY A 34 4.42 -16.75 9.26
C GLY A 34 4.18 -16.49 7.78
N ILE A 35 3.66 -17.47 7.03
CA ILE A 35 3.32 -17.32 5.62
C ILE A 35 2.23 -16.26 5.43
N PHE A 36 1.19 -16.26 6.27
CA PHE A 36 0.11 -15.28 6.20
C PHE A 36 0.60 -13.86 6.45
N SER A 37 1.46 -13.66 7.46
CA SER A 37 2.05 -12.36 7.76
C SER A 37 2.96 -11.86 6.63
N ILE A 38 3.78 -12.73 6.03
CA ILE A 38 4.57 -12.39 4.84
C ILE A 38 3.66 -11.99 3.67
N ALA A 39 2.59 -12.74 3.41
CA ALA A 39 1.63 -12.41 2.35
C ALA A 39 0.97 -11.04 2.59
N LEU A 40 0.57 -10.73 3.83
CA LEU A 40 0.04 -9.42 4.20
C LEU A 40 1.07 -8.30 4.03
N LEU A 41 2.33 -8.52 4.38
CA LEU A 41 3.40 -7.54 4.18
C LEU A 41 3.62 -7.25 2.70
N VAL A 42 3.68 -8.28 1.86
CA VAL A 42 3.81 -8.12 0.40
C VAL A 42 2.61 -7.35 -0.17
N ALA A 43 1.39 -7.70 0.24
CA ALA A 43 0.18 -6.99 -0.17
C ALA A 43 0.19 -5.52 0.29
N ALA A 44 0.59 -5.25 1.52
CA ALA A 44 0.70 -3.89 2.05
C ALA A 44 1.73 -3.07 1.26
N ILE A 45 2.94 -3.62 1.04
CA ILE A 45 3.99 -2.98 0.23
C ILE A 45 3.47 -2.69 -1.18
N TRP A 46 2.81 -3.67 -1.80
CA TRP A 46 2.24 -3.53 -3.13
C TRP A 46 1.23 -2.38 -3.18
N LEU A 47 0.27 -2.37 -2.26
CA LEU A 47 -0.72 -1.29 -2.16
C LEU A 47 -0.05 0.06 -1.92
N THR A 48 0.97 0.16 -1.06
CA THR A 48 1.67 1.44 -0.88
C THR A 48 2.32 1.92 -2.17
N PHE A 49 2.84 1.03 -3.01
CA PHE A 49 3.42 1.38 -4.30
C PHE A 49 2.35 1.83 -5.30
N GLU A 50 1.26 1.07 -5.40
CA GLU A 50 0.15 1.36 -6.29
C GLU A 50 -0.55 2.67 -5.90
N PHE A 51 -0.90 2.84 -4.62
CA PHE A 51 -1.46 4.09 -4.10
C PHE A 51 -0.51 5.26 -4.27
N ARG A 52 0.80 5.10 -4.03
CA ARG A 52 1.76 6.20 -4.23
C ARG A 52 1.83 6.61 -5.70
N SER A 53 1.84 5.65 -6.62
CA SER A 53 1.86 5.92 -8.05
C SER A 53 0.56 6.58 -8.54
N SER A 54 -0.58 6.08 -8.08
CA SER A 54 -1.91 6.59 -8.40
C SER A 54 -2.14 7.98 -7.82
N TYR A 55 -1.78 8.19 -6.56
CA TYR A 55 -1.85 9.48 -5.88
C TYR A 55 -0.95 10.51 -6.55
N ARG A 56 0.29 10.14 -6.92
CA ARG A 56 1.20 11.02 -7.66
C ARG A 56 0.63 11.38 -9.03
N ARG A 57 0.07 10.41 -9.78
CA ARG A 57 -0.58 10.65 -11.07
C ARG A 57 -1.81 11.54 -10.94
N LYS A 58 -2.64 11.32 -9.91
CA LYS A 58 -3.81 12.15 -9.62
C LYS A 58 -3.41 13.60 -9.35
N ARG A 59 -2.41 13.81 -8.48
CA ARG A 59 -1.88 15.16 -8.22
C ARG A 59 -1.29 15.83 -9.47
N LEU A 60 -0.57 15.08 -10.30
CA LEU A 60 -0.03 15.61 -11.56
C LEU A 60 -1.14 16.07 -12.49
N ARG A 61 -2.23 15.29 -12.63
CA ARG A 61 -3.39 15.66 -13.44
C ARG A 61 -4.12 16.88 -12.89
N GLU A 62 -4.32 16.96 -11.58
CA GLU A 62 -4.94 18.13 -10.94
C GLU A 62 -4.10 19.40 -11.16
N MET A 63 -2.77 19.31 -11.04
CA MET A 63 -1.87 20.43 -11.33
C MET A 63 -1.86 20.81 -12.81
N GLU A 64 -1.90 19.84 -13.72
CA GLU A 64 -1.95 20.07 -15.17
C GLU A 64 -3.28 20.72 -15.59
N GLN A 65 -4.40 20.27 -15.04
CA GLN A 65 -5.71 20.91 -15.26
C GLN A 65 -5.72 22.35 -14.75
N ALA A 66 -5.25 22.60 -13.52
CA ALA A 66 -5.16 23.94 -12.98
C ALA A 66 -4.25 24.86 -13.82
N ARG A 67 -3.14 24.33 -14.34
CA ARG A 67 -2.26 25.09 -15.24
C ARG A 67 -2.95 25.41 -16.56
N ASN A 68 -3.64 24.45 -17.16
CA ASN A 68 -4.34 24.65 -18.44
C ASN A 68 -5.49 25.66 -18.31
N GLU A 69 -6.24 25.63 -17.20
CA GLU A 69 -7.27 26.63 -16.90
C GLU A 69 -6.68 28.05 -16.79
N PHE A 70 -5.55 28.20 -16.09
CA PHE A 70 -4.84 29.47 -15.98
C PHE A 70 -4.29 29.97 -17.32
N GLU A 71 -3.71 29.07 -18.13
CA GLU A 71 -3.24 29.40 -19.49
C GLU A 71 -4.40 29.84 -20.41
N MET A 72 -5.56 29.18 -20.30
CA MET A 72 -6.76 29.53 -21.06
C MET A 72 -7.30 30.91 -20.67
N GLN A 73 -7.37 31.23 -19.38
CA GLN A 73 -7.76 32.56 -18.89
C GLN A 73 -6.81 33.65 -19.39
N ASN A 74 -5.49 33.45 -19.27
CA ASN A 74 -4.49 34.40 -19.77
C ASN A 74 -4.58 34.59 -21.30
N PHE A 75 -4.89 33.52 -22.04
CA PHE A 75 -5.08 33.61 -23.48
C PHE A 75 -6.32 34.45 -23.85
N GLU A 76 -7.41 34.29 -23.12
CA GLU A 76 -8.62 35.10 -23.30
C GLU A 76 -8.37 36.58 -22.96
N GLU A 77 -7.69 36.86 -21.86
CA GLU A 77 -7.31 38.22 -21.45
C GLU A 77 -6.40 38.89 -22.49
N THR A 78 -5.35 38.20 -22.95
CA THR A 78 -4.44 38.75 -23.97
C THR A 78 -5.13 38.97 -25.32
N LYS A 79 -6.06 38.09 -25.71
CA LYS A 79 -6.87 38.26 -26.92
C LYS A 79 -7.82 39.45 -26.80
N TYR A 80 -8.41 39.67 -25.62
CA TYR A 80 -9.25 40.83 -25.34
C TYR A 80 -8.45 42.14 -25.39
N LEU A 81 -7.27 42.17 -24.75
CA LEU A 81 -6.36 43.31 -24.79
C LEU A 81 -5.90 43.66 -26.21
N ARG A 82 -5.63 42.66 -27.06
CA ARG A 82 -5.29 42.87 -28.48
C ARG A 82 -6.44 43.50 -29.27
N ARG A 83 -7.69 43.12 -29.01
CA ARG A 83 -8.87 43.73 -29.66
C ARG A 83 -9.07 45.18 -29.22
N MET A 84 -8.92 45.44 -27.92
CA MET A 84 -8.98 46.80 -27.38
C MET A 84 -7.88 47.70 -27.94
N SER A 85 -6.65 47.19 -28.08
CA SER A 85 -5.56 47.99 -28.65
C SER A 85 -5.82 48.30 -30.13
N GLN A 86 -6.30 47.35 -30.93
CA GLN A 86 -6.67 47.59 -32.33
C GLN A 86 -7.79 48.64 -32.46
N ASN A 87 -8.82 48.59 -31.62
CA ASN A 87 -9.92 49.56 -31.65
C ASN A 87 -9.54 50.96 -31.16
N LYS A 88 -8.47 51.11 -30.37
CA LYS A 88 -7.95 52.44 -29.98
C LYS A 88 -7.11 53.12 -31.06
N PHE A 89 -6.62 52.36 -32.05
CA PHE A 89 -5.83 52.89 -33.17
C PHE A 89 -6.67 53.14 -34.43
N VAL A 90 -7.99 52.97 -34.36
CA VAL A 90 -8.96 53.37 -35.40
C VAL A 90 -9.80 54.51 -34.86
#